data_AF-A0A9R0QWP6-F1
#
_entry.id   AF-A0A9R0QWP6-F1
#
_cell.length_a   1.000
_cell.length_b   1.000
_cell.length_c   1.000
_cell.angle_alpha   90.00
_cell.angle_beta   90.00
_cell.angle_gamma   90.00
#
_symmetry.space_group_name_H-M   'P 1'
#
loop_
_entity.id
_entity.type
_entity.pdbx_description
1 polymer ?
#
loop_
_entity_poly.entity_id
_entity_poly.type
_entity_poly.pdbx_seq_one_letter_code
_entity_poly.pdbx_strand_id
1 'polypeptide(L)'
;MAGLLSVKAIALAAVLAAAYVSCAAAEQPGAADLDASAVSYSSAWLPARATWYGAPNGAGPDDNGGACGFKHVNQYPFSSMTSCGNQPLFKDGKGCGSCYQLSASTTVC
;
A
#
# COMPACT_ATOMS: atom_id res chain seq x y z
N MET A 1 8.41 55.64 -9.41
CA MET A 1 8.68 54.48 -8.54
C MET A 1 7.45 53.59 -8.28
N ALA A 2 6.34 53.73 -9.02
CA ALA A 2 5.13 52.90 -8.85
C ALA A 2 5.07 51.67 -9.78
N GLY A 3 5.77 51.67 -10.92
CA GLY A 3 5.76 50.57 -11.89
C GLY A 3 6.56 49.33 -11.49
N LEU A 4 7.61 49.49 -10.67
CA LEU A 4 8.50 48.39 -10.27
C LEU A 4 7.87 47.46 -9.22
N LEU A 5 6.95 48.00 -8.39
CA LEU A 5 6.20 47.26 -7.37
C LEU A 5 5.17 46.31 -8.00
N SER A 6 4.53 46.74 -9.09
CA SER A 6 3.53 45.94 -9.81
C SER A 6 4.18 44.73 -10.52
N VAL A 7 5.35 44.92 -11.15
CA VAL A 7 6.07 43.81 -11.83
C VAL A 7 6.53 42.74 -10.83
N LYS A 8 7.01 43.13 -9.63
CA LYS A 8 7.38 42.17 -8.59
C LYS A 8 6.18 41.40 -8.04
N ALA A 9 5.03 42.06 -7.87
CA ALA A 9 3.81 41.41 -7.41
C ALA A 9 3.26 40.41 -8.45
N ILE A 10 3.31 40.77 -9.73
CA ILE A 10 2.92 39.89 -10.85
C ILE A 10 3.88 38.69 -10.95
N ALA A 11 5.20 38.93 -10.79
CA ALA A 11 6.19 37.87 -10.79
C ALA A 11 6.00 36.90 -9.61
N LEU A 12 5.70 37.41 -8.41
CA LEU A 12 5.43 36.56 -7.24
C LEU A 12 4.17 35.72 -7.42
N ALA A 13 3.10 36.33 -7.96
CA ALA A 13 1.85 35.63 -8.26
C ALA A 13 2.05 34.53 -9.32
N ALA A 14 2.88 34.78 -10.34
CA ALA A 14 3.21 33.78 -11.36
C ALA A 14 4.07 32.62 -10.80
N VAL A 15 4.99 32.90 -9.88
CA VAL A 15 5.81 31.85 -9.24
C VAL A 15 4.96 31.00 -8.28
N LEU A 16 4.12 31.63 -7.47
CA LEU A 16 3.13 30.91 -6.65
C LEU A 16 2.17 30.12 -7.54
N ALA A 17 1.89 30.63 -8.75
CA ALA A 17 1.04 29.95 -9.69
C ALA A 17 1.66 28.66 -10.25
N ALA A 18 2.91 28.75 -10.69
CA ALA A 18 3.67 27.59 -11.16
C ALA A 18 3.92 26.55 -10.04
N ALA A 19 4.09 27.02 -8.80
CA ALA A 19 4.24 26.14 -7.63
C ALA A 19 2.96 25.36 -7.31
N TYR A 20 1.75 25.95 -7.45
CA TYR A 20 0.51 25.20 -7.25
C TYR A 20 0.29 24.15 -8.35
N VAL A 21 0.63 24.46 -9.61
CA VAL A 21 0.51 23.50 -10.74
C VAL A 21 1.44 22.31 -10.52
N SER A 22 2.63 22.55 -9.96
CA SER A 22 3.60 21.49 -9.68
C SER A 22 3.19 20.55 -8.53
N CYS A 23 2.26 20.98 -7.66
CA CYS A 23 1.72 20.14 -6.58
C CYS A 23 0.49 19.33 -7.03
N ALA A 24 -0.27 19.84 -8.01
CA ALA A 24 -1.39 19.13 -8.62
C ALA A 24 -0.95 18.03 -9.61
N ALA A 25 0.29 18.13 -10.13
CA ALA A 25 0.90 17.12 -11.00
C ALA A 25 1.62 15.99 -10.24
N ALA A 26 1.47 15.91 -8.91
CA ALA A 26 1.66 14.65 -8.18
C ALA A 26 0.44 13.73 -8.42
N GLU A 27 0.09 13.53 -9.68
CA GLU A 27 -0.64 12.36 -10.13
C GLU A 27 0.24 11.16 -9.76
N GLN A 28 -0.33 10.25 -8.96
CA GLN A 28 0.29 9.00 -8.58
C GLN A 28 0.99 8.38 -9.80
N PRO A 29 2.33 8.26 -9.80
CA PRO A 29 3.02 7.63 -10.91
C PRO A 29 2.61 6.16 -10.93
N GLY A 30 1.87 5.80 -11.98
CA GLY A 30 1.54 4.41 -12.30
C GLY A 30 0.56 3.75 -11.33
N ALA A 31 -0.73 3.92 -11.58
CA ALA A 31 -1.54 2.71 -11.64
C ALA A 31 -0.87 1.85 -12.72
N ALA A 32 0.00 0.93 -12.31
CA ALA A 32 0.41 -0.15 -13.17
C ALA A 32 -0.88 -0.73 -13.73
N ASP A 33 -0.98 -0.85 -15.05
CA ASP A 33 -2.01 -1.64 -15.70
C ASP A 33 -1.92 -3.02 -15.07
N LEU A 34 -2.75 -3.26 -14.05
CA LEU A 34 -2.95 -4.58 -13.51
C LEU A 34 -3.62 -5.31 -14.66
N ASP A 35 -2.82 -6.08 -15.41
CA ASP A 35 -3.29 -7.26 -16.09
C ASP A 35 -3.90 -8.15 -15.00
N ALA A 36 -5.13 -7.80 -14.62
CA ALA A 36 -6.02 -8.57 -13.80
C ALA A 36 -6.46 -9.72 -14.68
N SER A 37 -5.52 -10.62 -14.98
CA SER A 37 -5.75 -11.81 -15.78
C SER A 37 -6.75 -12.68 -15.01
N ALA A 38 -8.03 -12.40 -15.22
CA ALA A 38 -9.20 -13.20 -14.88
C ALA A 38 -9.20 -13.92 -13.52
N VAL A 39 -8.65 -13.33 -12.45
CA VAL A 39 -8.86 -13.87 -11.09
C VAL A 39 -10.21 -13.37 -10.59
N SER A 40 -11.21 -14.24 -10.63
CA SER A 40 -12.51 -13.97 -10.01
C SER A 40 -12.40 -14.11 -8.50
N TYR A 41 -12.52 -12.98 -7.80
CA TYR A 41 -12.64 -12.96 -6.35
C TYR A 41 -14.12 -13.00 -5.98
N SER A 42 -14.50 -13.95 -5.11
CA SER A 42 -15.83 -13.94 -4.50
C SER A 42 -15.85 -12.93 -3.35
N SER A 43 -16.96 -12.20 -3.19
CA SER A 43 -17.21 -11.35 -2.03
C SER A 43 -17.73 -12.13 -0.82
N ALA A 44 -17.96 -13.45 -0.97
CA ALA A 44 -18.42 -14.29 0.12
C ALA A 44 -17.30 -14.52 1.15
N TRP A 45 -17.63 -14.38 2.43
CA TRP A 45 -16.75 -14.75 3.53
C TRP A 45 -16.54 -16.26 3.55
N LEU A 46 -15.29 -16.70 3.64
CA LEU A 46 -14.92 -18.09 3.80
C LEU A 46 -14.39 -18.34 5.20
N PRO A 47 -14.75 -19.46 5.86
CA PRO A 47 -14.18 -19.80 7.16
C PRO A 47 -12.68 -20.09 7.03
N ALA A 48 -11.88 -19.48 7.90
CA ALA A 48 -10.45 -19.71 7.97
C ALA A 48 -9.99 -19.74 9.43
N ARG A 49 -8.87 -20.41 9.69
CA ARG A 49 -8.17 -20.36 10.97
C ARG A 49 -6.94 -19.48 10.82
N ALA A 50 -6.78 -18.52 11.73
CA ALA A 50 -5.63 -17.66 11.80
C ALA A 50 -4.84 -17.93 13.09
N THR A 51 -3.52 -17.85 12.98
CA THR A 51 -2.57 -17.82 14.10
C THR A 51 -1.55 -16.72 13.82
N TRP A 52 -0.88 -16.23 14.85
CA TRP A 52 0.17 -15.21 14.72
C TRP A 52 1.53 -15.80 15.13
N TYR A 53 2.61 -15.16 14.69
CA TYR A 53 3.98 -15.53 15.03
C TYR A 53 4.87 -14.29 15.04
N GLY A 54 6.06 -14.40 15.63
CA GLY A 54 6.98 -13.28 15.77
C GLY A 54 6.70 -12.40 16.98
N ALA A 55 7.11 -11.14 16.91
CA ALA A 55 6.82 -10.17 17.97
C ALA A 55 5.33 -9.73 17.93
N PRO A 56 4.70 -9.46 19.09
CA PRO A 56 3.27 -9.08 19.15
C PRO A 56 2.88 -7.88 18.28
N ASN A 57 3.80 -6.93 18.09
CA ASN A 57 3.61 -5.74 17.25
C ASN A 57 4.57 -5.74 16.04
N GLY A 58 5.13 -6.90 15.68
CA GLY A 58 6.06 -7.07 14.56
C GLY A 58 5.35 -7.45 13.26
N ALA A 59 6.13 -7.61 12.19
CA ALA A 59 5.63 -8.01 10.87
C ALA A 59 5.75 -9.53 10.61
N GLY A 60 5.77 -10.34 11.67
CA GLY A 60 6.05 -11.77 11.62
C GLY A 60 7.54 -12.07 11.81
N PRO A 61 8.33 -12.34 10.76
CA PRO A 61 9.74 -12.71 10.90
C PRO A 61 10.61 -11.58 11.47
N ASP A 62 11.66 -11.94 12.23
CA ASP A 62 12.61 -10.97 12.79
C ASP A 62 13.39 -10.18 11.71
N ASP A 63 13.57 -10.78 10.52
CA ASP A 63 14.21 -10.13 9.38
C ASP A 63 13.26 -9.18 8.60
N ASN A 64 12.00 -9.05 9.03
CA ASN A 64 10.95 -8.30 8.33
C ASN A 64 10.82 -8.73 6.85
N GLY A 65 11.00 -10.02 6.58
CA GLY A 65 10.98 -10.63 5.26
C GLY A 65 9.87 -11.69 5.09
N GLY A 66 10.12 -12.67 4.23
CA GLY A 66 9.21 -13.80 4.00
C GLY A 66 9.51 -14.54 2.69
N ALA A 67 8.79 -15.65 2.46
CA ALA A 67 8.94 -16.51 1.28
C ALA A 67 8.66 -15.79 -0.05
N CYS A 68 7.87 -14.72 -0.03
CA CYS A 68 7.60 -13.87 -1.19
C CYS A 68 8.77 -12.94 -1.59
N GLY A 69 9.89 -12.98 -0.86
CA GLY A 69 11.06 -12.16 -1.16
C GLY A 69 10.94 -10.70 -0.70
N PHE A 70 9.75 -10.23 -0.30
CA PHE A 70 9.56 -8.90 0.28
C PHE A 70 10.47 -8.67 1.49
N LYS A 71 10.82 -7.40 1.71
CA LYS A 71 11.67 -6.91 2.80
C LYS A 71 11.07 -5.63 3.34
N HIS A 72 11.44 -5.29 4.57
CA HIS A 72 10.91 -4.11 5.27
C HIS A 72 9.38 -4.11 5.34
N VAL A 73 8.77 -5.29 5.51
CA VAL A 73 7.30 -5.42 5.56
C VAL A 73 6.66 -4.74 6.78
N ASN A 74 7.48 -4.30 7.73
CA ASN A 74 7.08 -3.46 8.85
C ASN A 74 6.89 -1.97 8.48
N GLN A 75 7.31 -1.56 7.28
CA GLN A 75 7.19 -0.18 6.81
C GLN A 75 6.02 -0.06 5.82
N TYR A 76 5.62 1.19 5.53
CA TYR A 76 4.68 1.48 4.46
C TYR A 76 5.18 0.89 3.12
N PRO A 77 4.32 0.26 2.28
CA PRO A 77 2.85 0.21 2.35
C PRO A 77 2.27 -0.96 3.16
N PHE A 78 3.08 -1.94 3.55
CA PHE A 78 2.60 -3.12 4.26
C PHE A 78 2.29 -2.84 5.73
N SER A 79 3.08 -1.97 6.38
CA SER A 79 2.86 -1.50 7.75
C SER A 79 2.58 -2.63 8.75
N SER A 80 3.32 -3.74 8.65
CA SER A 80 3.14 -4.97 9.43
C SER A 80 1.82 -5.72 9.19
N MET A 81 0.96 -5.28 8.27
CA MET A 81 -0.27 -5.97 7.88
C MET A 81 0.00 -7.10 6.87
N THR A 82 0.96 -7.97 7.19
CA THR A 82 1.30 -9.14 6.37
C THR A 82 0.86 -10.43 7.03
N SER A 83 0.56 -11.45 6.22
CA SER A 83 0.13 -12.76 6.72
C SER A 83 0.71 -13.89 5.87
N CYS A 84 0.85 -15.06 6.46
CA CYS A 84 1.20 -16.28 5.74
C CYS A 84 -0.07 -17.03 5.33
N GLY A 85 -0.20 -17.32 4.05
CA GLY A 85 -1.23 -18.20 3.52
C GLY A 85 -0.74 -19.64 3.44
N ASN A 86 -1.64 -20.61 3.62
CA ASN A 86 -1.37 -22.01 3.32
C ASN A 86 -1.25 -22.24 1.80
N GLN A 87 -0.90 -23.46 1.39
CA GLN A 87 -0.66 -23.84 -0.01
C GLN A 87 -1.70 -23.30 -1.05
N PRO A 88 -3.04 -23.36 -0.83
CA PRO A 88 -4.02 -22.82 -1.78
C PRO A 88 -4.02 -21.29 -1.89
N LEU A 89 -3.52 -20.57 -0.89
CA LEU A 89 -3.37 -19.11 -0.92
C LEU A 89 -1.99 -18.72 -1.48
N PHE A 90 -0.91 -19.35 -1.01
CA PHE A 90 0.46 -19.06 -1.45
C PHE A 90 0.71 -19.47 -2.91
N LYS A 91 0.12 -20.58 -3.37
CA LYS A 91 0.18 -21.09 -4.75
C LYS A 91 1.60 -21.08 -5.33
N ASP A 92 2.55 -21.64 -4.59
CA ASP A 92 3.98 -21.68 -4.94
C ASP A 92 4.55 -20.29 -5.29
N GLY A 93 4.14 -19.27 -4.54
CA GLY A 93 4.56 -17.87 -4.74
C GLY A 93 3.67 -17.07 -5.68
N LYS A 94 2.76 -17.69 -6.44
CA LYS A 94 1.82 -16.96 -7.32
C LYS A 94 0.80 -16.14 -6.53
N GLY A 95 0.58 -16.46 -5.27
CA GLY A 95 -0.26 -15.68 -4.36
C GLY A 95 0.45 -14.50 -3.68
N CYS A 96 1.75 -14.32 -3.90
CA CYS A 96 2.49 -13.21 -3.29
C CYS A 96 1.93 -11.86 -3.74
N GLY A 97 1.65 -10.98 -2.78
CA GLY A 97 1.01 -9.68 -3.03
C GLY A 97 -0.52 -9.73 -3.08
N SER A 98 -1.15 -10.88 -2.85
CA SER A 98 -2.60 -10.97 -2.72
C SER A 98 -3.07 -10.33 -1.40
N CYS A 99 -4.14 -9.55 -1.46
CA CYS A 99 -4.75 -8.91 -0.29
C CYS A 99 -6.02 -9.67 0.11
N TYR A 100 -6.19 -9.92 1.41
CA TYR A 100 -7.37 -10.57 1.97
C TYR A 100 -7.97 -9.71 3.07
N GLN A 101 -9.30 -9.72 3.16
CA GLN A 101 -10.01 -9.15 4.30
C GLN A 101 -10.30 -10.25 5.31
N LEU A 102 -10.04 -9.96 6.57
CA LEU A 102 -10.26 -10.87 7.68
C LEU A 102 -11.29 -10.21 8.60
N SER A 103 -12.33 -10.96 8.95
CA SER A 103 -13.29 -10.57 9.96
C SER A 103 -13.32 -11.66 11.02
N ALA A 104 -13.09 -11.27 12.27
CA ALA A 104 -13.19 -12.18 13.40
C ALA A 104 -14.68 -12.44 13.68
N SER A 105 -15.19 -13.59 13.24
CA SER A 105 -16.58 -13.99 13.52
C SER A 105 -16.73 -14.74 14.86
N THR A 106 -15.63 -14.95 15.59
CA THR A 106 -15.65 -15.68 16.86
C THR A 106 -14.56 -15.11 17.75
N THR A 107 -14.94 -14.64 18.94
CA THR A 107 -14.03 -14.48 20.08
C THR A 107 -13.39 -15.83 20.35
N VAL A 108 -12.16 -16.01 19.91
CA VAL A 108 -11.33 -17.11 20.38
C VAL A 108 -10.66 -16.59 21.65
N CYS A 109 -11.06 -17.13 22.79
CA CYS A 109 -10.41 -16.95 24.08
C CYS A 109 -8.94 -17.38 24.04
#